data_AF-A0A812ISK1-F1
#
_entry.id   AF-A0A812ISK1-F1
#
_cell.length_a   1.000
_cell.length_b   1.000
_cell.length_c   1.000
_cell.angle_alpha   90.00
_cell.angle_beta   90.00
_cell.angle_gamma   90.00
#
_symmetry.space_group_name_H-M   'P 1'
#
loop_
_entity.id
_entity.type
_entity.pdbx_description
1 polymer ?
#
loop_
_entity_poly.entity_id
_entity_poly.type
_entity_poly.pdbx_seq_one_letter_code
_entity_poly.pdbx_strand_id
1 'polypeptide(L)'
;MVPQLKFLNRTLNPKPRIASQLGLDRGHVAGAVRLFQEGSTLPFIARYRKEQTGSMNEEDLRRVEREMNRVKDLETKRARVALALQRGKHLTPDLSESLLQAESIEDIDGLWAPFKAKRQTRAQVAKSLGLEPLAAFLEEAAKQVPPSHVEAPPLETSEAARAVQGAEDSVAGVRDVSLEKTPMEIAAQFITAEVPDVQAVLKAARDILAEQFANRGDVRQLARTVLESKVRVQARRRGDADPEEQFKTYWDFSAPLRQVKPHQFLAVQRGEQKKCLSLSFAISAEDSTSLLDALMSTFLGDRVARPPVGTTPTPVRAAAKQSGSPAGRAAHRAEIRLALEDAYKRLLLPFLEREWRRRLKQQAEDEAFDTYRRNLKKKLMLVLGVDPAFRTGCKCALISLTGQVLATKTLFPHPSYPGAAVPTPQAEAANTGFQELLTQGRECQDKLEEAEPPQKRRRLEGRVVCSLGNGTASRETEAWLRQQLKQQEVHESVGYAVVDESGASIYSASKLAGGELPHLDVSMRGAVSIARRLLDPLSELVKIDPRSIGVGLYQHDVDQKRLHEELRGAM
;
A
#
# COMPACT_ATOMS: atom_id res chain seq x y z
N MET A 1 -28.46 23.23 -33.37
CA MET A 1 -27.54 22.43 -32.54
C MET A 1 -26.64 21.63 -33.46
N VAL A 2 -25.33 21.57 -33.21
CA VAL A 2 -24.36 20.92 -34.12
C VAL A 2 -24.38 19.39 -33.94
N PRO A 3 -24.29 18.57 -35.02
CA PRO A 3 -24.31 17.10 -34.92
C PRO A 3 -23.24 16.47 -34.01
N GLN A 4 -22.12 17.17 -33.76
CA GLN A 4 -21.00 16.71 -32.94
C GLN A 4 -21.40 16.24 -31.53
N LEU A 5 -22.44 16.84 -30.92
CA LEU A 5 -22.93 16.40 -29.60
C LEU A 5 -23.61 15.02 -29.61
N LYS A 6 -24.01 14.49 -30.78
CA LYS A 6 -24.48 13.09 -30.89
C LYS A 6 -23.34 12.07 -30.81
N PHE A 7 -22.09 12.48 -30.99
CA PHE A 7 -20.92 11.59 -31.01
C PHE A 7 -20.62 11.00 -29.63
N LEU A 8 -20.67 11.84 -28.58
CA LEU A 8 -20.52 11.45 -27.17
C LEU A 8 -21.48 10.32 -26.74
N ASN A 9 -22.61 10.14 -27.42
CA ASN A 9 -23.65 9.18 -27.06
C ASN A 9 -23.53 7.81 -27.78
N ARG A 10 -22.46 7.57 -28.55
CA ARG A 10 -22.27 6.33 -29.33
C ARG A 10 -20.93 5.62 -29.17
N THR A 11 -19.85 6.32 -28.83
CA THR A 11 -18.49 5.76 -29.00
C THR A 11 -17.83 5.17 -27.74
N LEU A 12 -18.37 5.40 -26.55
CA LEU A 12 -17.91 4.74 -25.32
C LEU A 12 -19.03 3.94 -24.65
N ASN A 13 -19.27 2.75 -25.20
CA ASN A 13 -19.80 1.66 -24.38
C ASN A 13 -18.76 1.36 -23.28
N PRO A 14 -19.05 1.55 -21.98
CA PRO A 14 -18.05 1.40 -20.93
C PRO A 14 -17.67 -0.07 -20.70
N LYS A 15 -18.50 -1.01 -21.16
CA LYS A 15 -18.41 -2.44 -20.80
C LYS A 15 -17.08 -3.11 -21.23
N PRO A 16 -16.56 -2.94 -22.46
CA PRO A 16 -15.28 -3.51 -22.86
C PRO A 16 -14.06 -2.87 -22.16
N ARG A 17 -14.25 -1.66 -21.64
CA ARG A 17 -13.20 -0.86 -20.98
C ARG A 17 -13.10 -1.18 -19.50
N ILE A 18 -14.23 -1.23 -18.78
CA ILE A 18 -14.32 -1.74 -17.40
C ILE A 18 -13.82 -3.19 -17.33
N ALA A 19 -14.14 -4.02 -18.34
CA ALA A 19 -13.55 -5.35 -18.51
C ALA A 19 -12.02 -5.32 -18.49
N SER A 20 -11.44 -4.60 -19.46
CA SER A 20 -9.98 -4.52 -19.64
C SER A 20 -9.26 -3.92 -18.43
N GLN A 21 -9.85 -2.92 -17.77
CA GLN A 21 -9.27 -2.25 -16.61
C GLN A 21 -9.30 -3.10 -15.34
N LEU A 22 -10.32 -3.96 -15.17
CA LEU A 22 -10.43 -4.82 -13.99
C LEU A 22 -9.73 -6.18 -14.17
N GLY A 23 -9.22 -6.49 -15.37
CA GLY A 23 -8.61 -7.78 -15.71
C GLY A 23 -9.65 -8.88 -16.00
N LEU A 24 -10.87 -8.47 -16.35
CA LEU A 24 -12.04 -9.33 -16.49
C LEU A 24 -12.43 -9.45 -17.97
N ASP A 25 -13.08 -10.55 -18.34
CA ASP A 25 -13.54 -10.73 -19.72
C ASP A 25 -14.63 -9.71 -20.13
N ARG A 26 -14.65 -9.39 -21.43
CA ARG A 26 -15.52 -8.38 -22.04
C ARG A 26 -16.97 -8.82 -22.15
N GLY A 27 -17.24 -10.10 -22.41
CA GLY A 27 -18.59 -10.65 -22.33
C GLY A 27 -19.09 -10.63 -20.88
N HIS A 28 -18.23 -11.05 -19.95
CA HIS A 28 -18.54 -11.15 -18.53
C HIS A 28 -18.80 -9.80 -17.84
N VAL A 29 -18.02 -8.74 -18.11
CA VAL A 29 -18.37 -7.39 -17.61
C VAL A 29 -19.54 -6.79 -18.37
N ALA A 30 -19.73 -7.11 -19.66
CA ALA A 30 -20.94 -6.68 -20.36
C ALA A 30 -22.21 -7.28 -19.75
N GLY A 31 -22.15 -8.54 -19.30
CA GLY A 31 -23.15 -9.20 -18.48
C GLY A 31 -23.32 -8.54 -17.12
N ALA A 32 -22.25 -8.35 -16.34
CA ALA A 32 -22.32 -7.71 -15.02
C ALA A 32 -22.95 -6.31 -15.07
N VAL A 33 -22.47 -5.43 -15.96
CA VAL A 33 -23.02 -4.08 -16.14
C VAL A 33 -24.46 -4.13 -16.67
N ARG A 34 -24.80 -5.10 -17.53
CA ARG A 34 -26.20 -5.30 -17.96
C ARG A 34 -27.08 -5.69 -16.76
N LEU A 35 -26.64 -6.63 -15.92
CA LEU A 35 -27.37 -7.09 -14.75
C LEU A 35 -27.60 -5.95 -13.74
N PHE A 36 -26.60 -5.11 -13.47
CA PHE A 36 -26.77 -3.90 -12.67
C PHE A 36 -27.77 -2.91 -13.32
N GLN A 37 -27.71 -2.72 -14.64
CA GLN A 37 -28.67 -1.88 -15.39
C GLN A 37 -30.11 -2.45 -15.41
N GLU A 38 -30.25 -3.77 -15.29
CA GLU A 38 -31.53 -4.50 -15.15
C GLU A 38 -31.97 -4.64 -13.68
N GLY A 39 -31.26 -4.05 -12.72
CA GLY A 39 -31.64 -4.00 -11.30
C GLY A 39 -31.24 -5.23 -10.46
N SER A 40 -30.35 -6.10 -10.96
CA SER A 40 -29.82 -7.23 -10.19
C SER A 40 -28.87 -6.74 -9.09
N THR A 41 -28.98 -7.31 -7.89
CA THR A 41 -28.15 -6.93 -6.74
C THR A 41 -26.78 -7.61 -6.75
N LEU A 42 -25.80 -6.94 -6.14
CA LEU A 42 -24.40 -7.37 -6.17
C LEU A 42 -24.13 -8.79 -5.61
N PRO A 43 -24.66 -9.19 -4.43
CA PRO A 43 -24.45 -10.56 -3.94
C PRO A 43 -25.17 -11.62 -4.80
N PHE A 44 -26.29 -11.24 -5.43
CA PHE A 44 -26.98 -12.12 -6.37
C PHE A 44 -26.15 -12.35 -7.64
N ILE A 45 -25.55 -11.30 -8.19
CA ILE A 45 -24.66 -11.40 -9.35
C ILE A 45 -23.44 -12.27 -9.01
N ALA A 46 -22.78 -12.01 -7.88
CA ALA A 46 -21.60 -12.74 -7.39
C ALA A 46 -21.88 -14.24 -7.19
N ARG A 47 -23.08 -14.59 -6.74
CA ARG A 47 -23.44 -15.97 -6.37
C ARG A 47 -24.11 -16.76 -7.50
N TYR A 48 -24.97 -16.14 -8.30
CA TYR A 48 -25.91 -16.82 -9.22
C TYR A 48 -25.87 -16.37 -10.68
N ARG A 49 -25.01 -15.41 -11.04
CA ARG A 49 -24.81 -14.98 -12.44
C ARG A 49 -23.39 -15.20 -12.96
N LYS A 50 -22.67 -16.10 -12.29
CA LYS A 50 -21.27 -16.48 -12.57
C LYS A 50 -20.98 -16.85 -14.03
N GLU A 51 -21.92 -17.44 -14.76
CA GLU A 51 -21.77 -17.73 -16.20
C GLU A 51 -21.84 -16.46 -17.05
N GLN A 52 -22.67 -15.49 -16.65
CA GLN A 52 -22.80 -14.18 -17.30
C GLN A 52 -21.73 -13.19 -16.82
N THR A 53 -20.98 -13.50 -15.76
CA THR A 53 -19.98 -12.63 -15.11
C THR A 53 -18.63 -13.31 -14.84
N GLY A 54 -18.31 -14.44 -15.48
CA GLY A 54 -17.00 -15.08 -15.38
C GLY A 54 -16.58 -15.48 -13.96
N SER A 55 -17.53 -15.69 -13.06
CA SER A 55 -17.31 -15.92 -11.62
C SER A 55 -16.58 -14.79 -10.86
N MET A 56 -16.77 -13.52 -11.24
CA MET A 56 -16.33 -12.37 -10.42
C MET A 56 -16.76 -12.51 -8.94
N ASN A 57 -15.85 -12.17 -8.02
CA ASN A 57 -16.17 -12.07 -6.60
C ASN A 57 -16.89 -10.74 -6.26
N GLU A 58 -17.33 -10.58 -5.01
CA GLU A 58 -18.05 -9.37 -4.59
C GLU A 58 -17.18 -8.11 -4.63
N GLU A 59 -15.87 -8.17 -4.39
CA GLU A 59 -15.01 -6.99 -4.53
C GLU A 59 -14.88 -6.59 -6.00
N ASP A 60 -14.69 -7.55 -6.91
CA ASP A 60 -14.66 -7.32 -8.35
C ASP A 60 -15.98 -6.77 -8.88
N LEU A 61 -17.12 -7.21 -8.35
CA LEU A 61 -18.42 -6.64 -8.68
C LEU A 61 -18.63 -5.26 -8.05
N ARG A 62 -18.13 -5.01 -6.83
CA ARG A 62 -18.13 -3.66 -6.22
C ARG A 62 -17.19 -2.74 -7.01
N ARG A 63 -16.14 -3.28 -7.63
CA ARG A 63 -15.28 -2.58 -8.59
C ARG A 63 -16.03 -2.33 -9.89
N VAL A 64 -16.71 -3.31 -10.51
CA VAL A 64 -17.54 -3.10 -11.72
C VAL A 64 -18.63 -2.05 -11.50
N GLU A 65 -19.32 -2.07 -10.37
CA GLU A 65 -20.38 -1.11 -10.03
C GLU A 65 -19.84 0.30 -9.78
N ARG A 66 -18.75 0.43 -9.01
CA ARG A 66 -18.04 1.70 -8.81
C ARG A 66 -17.43 2.22 -10.11
N GLU A 67 -16.89 1.37 -10.98
CA GLU A 67 -16.33 1.74 -12.28
C GLU A 67 -17.42 2.11 -13.31
N MET A 68 -18.58 1.44 -13.28
CA MET A 68 -19.75 1.85 -14.06
C MET A 68 -20.18 3.27 -13.70
N ASN A 69 -20.23 3.58 -12.40
CA ASN A 69 -20.56 4.93 -11.92
C ASN A 69 -19.42 5.93 -12.20
N ARG A 70 -18.15 5.58 -11.95
CA ARG A 70 -16.97 6.42 -12.27
C ARG A 70 -16.90 6.76 -13.76
N VAL A 71 -17.17 5.80 -14.64
CA VAL A 71 -17.18 6.06 -16.08
C VAL A 71 -18.40 6.90 -16.48
N LYS A 72 -19.59 6.67 -15.91
CA LYS A 72 -20.76 7.55 -16.10
C LYS A 72 -20.46 9.01 -15.70
N ASP A 73 -19.73 9.22 -14.61
CA ASP A 73 -19.30 10.55 -14.15
C ASP A 73 -18.17 11.12 -15.02
N LEU A 74 -17.25 10.28 -15.52
CA LEU A 74 -16.22 10.62 -16.49
C LEU A 74 -16.82 11.12 -17.81
N GLU A 75 -17.76 10.38 -18.40
CA GLU A 75 -18.47 10.77 -19.62
C GLU A 75 -19.17 12.14 -19.42
N THR A 76 -19.76 12.34 -18.24
CA THR A 76 -20.41 13.60 -17.84
C THR A 76 -19.40 14.76 -17.72
N LYS A 77 -18.24 14.53 -17.10
CA LYS A 77 -17.11 15.48 -17.04
C LYS A 77 -16.57 15.80 -18.44
N ARG A 78 -16.45 14.80 -19.31
CA ARG A 78 -15.93 14.95 -20.68
C ARG A 78 -16.85 15.79 -21.53
N ALA A 79 -18.15 15.49 -21.53
CA ALA A 79 -19.16 16.27 -22.24
C ALA A 79 -19.14 17.75 -21.80
N ARG A 80 -18.94 18.01 -20.50
CA ARG A 80 -18.80 19.37 -19.94
C ARG A 80 -17.53 20.08 -20.44
N VAL A 81 -16.37 19.42 -20.49
CA VAL A 81 -15.11 20.04 -20.92
C VAL A 81 -15.05 20.24 -22.44
N ALA A 82 -15.59 19.30 -23.22
CA ALA A 82 -15.79 19.49 -24.66
C ALA A 82 -16.65 20.72 -24.97
N LEU A 83 -17.78 20.88 -24.26
CA LEU A 83 -18.65 22.06 -24.39
C LEU A 83 -17.95 23.36 -23.99
N ALA A 84 -17.03 23.34 -23.01
CA ALA A 84 -16.26 24.50 -22.60
C ALA A 84 -15.24 24.92 -23.68
N LEU A 85 -14.46 23.98 -24.21
CA LEU A 85 -13.50 24.24 -25.29
C LEU A 85 -14.20 24.65 -26.59
N GLN A 86 -15.41 24.14 -26.86
CA GLN A 86 -16.23 24.56 -28.01
C GLN A 86 -16.65 26.02 -27.89
N ARG A 87 -17.10 26.45 -26.70
CA ARG A 87 -17.44 27.87 -26.42
C ARG A 87 -16.22 28.78 -26.56
N GLY A 88 -15.04 28.32 -26.13
CA GLY A 88 -13.77 29.02 -26.30
C GLY A 88 -13.21 29.01 -27.73
N LYS A 89 -13.87 28.37 -28.70
CA LYS A 89 -13.38 28.15 -30.09
C LYS A 89 -12.06 27.37 -30.19
N HIS A 90 -11.59 26.76 -29.10
CA HIS A 90 -10.36 25.96 -29.05
C HIS A 90 -10.60 24.45 -29.26
N LEU A 91 -11.86 23.99 -29.30
CA LEU A 91 -12.20 22.62 -29.69
C LEU A 91 -12.00 22.43 -31.21
N THR A 92 -10.76 22.16 -31.62
CA THR A 92 -10.46 21.58 -32.94
C THR A 92 -11.05 20.16 -33.04
N PRO A 93 -11.20 19.59 -34.25
CA PRO A 93 -11.59 18.19 -34.40
C PRO A 93 -10.70 17.24 -33.60
N ASP A 94 -9.39 17.46 -33.67
CA ASP A 94 -8.35 16.66 -33.01
C ASP A 94 -8.41 16.78 -31.47
N LEU A 95 -8.72 17.95 -30.92
CA LEU A 95 -8.95 18.11 -29.48
C LEU A 95 -10.27 17.46 -29.04
N SER A 96 -11.29 17.46 -29.91
CA SER A 96 -12.55 16.74 -29.67
C SER A 96 -12.32 15.22 -29.65
N GLU A 97 -11.52 14.68 -30.57
CA GLU A 97 -11.13 13.29 -30.59
C GLU A 97 -10.25 12.91 -29.38
N SER A 98 -9.27 13.75 -29.05
CA SER A 98 -8.42 13.58 -27.87
C SER A 98 -9.25 13.51 -26.59
N LEU A 99 -10.24 14.40 -26.43
CA LEU A 99 -11.16 14.37 -25.28
C LEU A 99 -11.95 13.05 -25.23
N LEU A 100 -12.46 12.57 -26.36
CA LEU A 100 -13.19 11.29 -26.45
C LEU A 100 -12.34 10.09 -26.02
N GLN A 101 -11.03 10.14 -26.23
CA GLN A 101 -10.09 9.11 -25.78
C GLN A 101 -9.67 9.23 -24.29
N ALA A 102 -10.02 10.31 -23.59
CA ALA A 102 -9.56 10.58 -22.22
C ALA A 102 -10.13 9.59 -21.18
N GLU A 103 -9.24 8.96 -20.40
CA GLU A 103 -9.55 7.80 -19.55
C GLU A 103 -9.97 8.16 -18.10
N SER A 104 -9.53 9.29 -17.57
CA SER A 104 -9.79 9.76 -16.20
C SER A 104 -10.25 11.23 -16.15
N ILE A 105 -10.77 11.66 -14.99
CA ILE A 105 -11.20 13.05 -14.78
C ILE A 105 -9.98 13.98 -14.87
N GLU A 106 -8.84 13.44 -14.45
CA GLU A 106 -7.49 13.96 -14.47
C GLU A 106 -6.94 14.05 -15.90
N ASP A 107 -7.20 13.08 -16.79
CA ASP A 107 -6.84 13.16 -18.21
C ASP A 107 -7.66 14.23 -18.93
N ILE A 108 -8.95 14.35 -18.61
CA ILE A 108 -9.79 15.43 -19.15
C ILE A 108 -9.30 16.79 -18.63
N ASP A 109 -8.89 16.86 -17.37
CA ASP A 109 -8.21 18.04 -16.81
C ASP A 109 -6.80 18.26 -17.38
N GLY A 110 -6.17 17.22 -17.93
CA GLY A 110 -4.85 17.15 -18.54
C GLY A 110 -4.82 17.54 -20.02
N LEU A 111 -5.85 17.22 -20.80
CA LEU A 111 -6.09 17.76 -22.14
C LEU A 111 -6.55 19.22 -22.07
N TRP A 112 -7.22 19.59 -20.99
CA TRP A 112 -7.42 20.98 -20.59
C TRP A 112 -6.11 21.62 -20.08
N ALA A 113 -5.02 20.87 -19.82
CA ALA A 113 -3.82 21.40 -19.18
C ALA A 113 -2.77 22.15 -20.04
N PRO A 114 -2.76 22.12 -21.38
CA PRO A 114 -2.07 23.14 -22.20
C PRO A 114 -2.88 24.43 -22.30
N PHE A 115 -4.18 24.35 -22.03
CA PHE A 115 -5.07 25.48 -21.73
C PHE A 115 -5.09 25.75 -20.19
N LYS A 116 -4.13 25.14 -19.47
CA LYS A 116 -3.53 25.49 -18.17
C LYS A 116 -1.98 25.56 -18.44
N ALA A 117 -1.05 25.02 -17.63
CA ALA A 117 0.38 24.85 -18.05
C ALA A 117 1.23 23.86 -17.21
N LYS A 118 2.18 23.08 -17.82
CA LYS A 118 3.42 22.33 -17.33
C LYS A 118 3.75 21.09 -18.24
N ARG A 119 4.91 20.37 -18.26
CA ARG A 119 6.39 20.58 -18.05
C ARG A 119 7.17 19.28 -18.51
N GLN A 120 8.51 19.25 -18.63
CA GLN A 120 9.33 18.14 -19.23
C GLN A 120 10.53 17.61 -18.38
N THR A 121 11.18 16.49 -18.77
CA THR A 121 12.42 15.93 -18.17
C THR A 121 13.72 16.32 -18.92
N ARG A 122 14.90 16.14 -18.29
CA ARG A 122 16.20 16.53 -18.87
C ARG A 122 16.59 15.74 -20.12
N ALA A 123 16.53 14.41 -20.08
CA ALA A 123 16.87 13.57 -21.24
C ALA A 123 15.90 13.79 -22.42
N GLN A 124 14.62 14.07 -22.13
CA GLN A 124 13.63 14.45 -23.14
C GLN A 124 13.96 15.79 -23.79
N VAL A 125 14.31 16.81 -22.99
CA VAL A 125 14.78 18.11 -23.51
C VAL A 125 16.04 17.94 -24.37
N ALA A 126 17.04 17.19 -23.91
CA ALA A 126 18.25 16.90 -24.66
C ALA A 126 17.99 16.17 -26.00
N LYS A 127 17.00 15.26 -26.03
CA LYS A 127 16.54 14.60 -27.26
C LYS A 127 15.82 15.54 -28.21
N SER A 128 14.93 16.42 -27.73
CA SER A 128 14.29 17.43 -28.59
C SER A 128 15.26 18.46 -29.16
N LEU A 129 16.41 18.65 -28.51
CA LEU A 129 17.54 19.47 -28.99
C LEU A 129 18.44 18.73 -30.01
N GLY A 130 18.08 17.51 -30.43
CA GLY A 130 18.79 16.76 -31.47
C GLY A 130 20.12 16.12 -31.03
N LEU A 131 20.39 16.02 -29.72
CA LEU A 131 21.69 15.57 -29.19
C LEU A 131 21.85 14.04 -29.06
N GLU A 132 20.88 13.26 -29.53
CA GLU A 132 20.92 11.80 -29.49
C GLU A 132 22.03 11.15 -30.36
N PRO A 133 22.36 11.64 -31.56
CA PRO A 133 23.51 11.12 -32.33
C PRO A 133 24.85 11.35 -31.62
N LEU A 134 25.01 12.46 -30.90
CA LEU A 134 26.20 12.74 -30.08
C LEU A 134 26.32 11.74 -28.93
N ALA A 135 25.22 11.49 -28.21
CA ALA A 135 25.19 10.48 -27.14
C ALA A 135 25.59 9.08 -27.66
N ALA A 136 25.03 8.66 -28.80
CA ALA A 136 25.38 7.38 -29.43
C ALA A 136 26.85 7.31 -29.87
N PHE A 137 27.41 8.40 -30.42
CA PHE A 137 28.82 8.46 -30.80
C PHE A 137 29.75 8.31 -29.58
N LEU A 138 29.48 9.03 -28.49
CA LEU A 138 30.26 8.93 -27.25
C LEU A 138 30.21 7.51 -26.67
N GLU A 139 29.07 6.83 -26.75
CA GLU A 139 28.94 5.44 -26.29
C GLU A 139 29.78 4.46 -27.13
N GLU A 140 29.83 4.65 -28.45
CA GLU A 140 30.57 3.74 -29.34
C GLU A 140 32.09 4.00 -29.32
N ALA A 141 32.51 5.27 -29.37
CA ALA A 141 33.92 5.67 -29.36
C ALA A 141 34.66 5.22 -28.07
N ALA A 142 33.95 5.04 -26.95
CA ALA A 142 34.52 4.57 -25.69
C ALA A 142 34.89 3.06 -25.70
N LYS A 143 34.24 2.23 -26.53
CA LYS A 143 34.31 0.76 -26.46
C LYS A 143 35.51 0.15 -27.20
N GLN A 144 35.99 0.78 -28.26
CA GLN A 144 36.78 0.11 -29.31
C GLN A 144 38.27 -0.19 -29.00
N VAL A 145 38.69 -0.38 -27.73
CA VAL A 145 40.07 -0.77 -27.37
C VAL A 145 40.12 -1.70 -26.13
N PRO A 146 40.79 -2.88 -26.21
CA PRO A 146 40.98 -3.81 -25.08
C PRO A 146 42.02 -3.32 -24.05
N PRO A 147 42.06 -3.89 -22.82
CA PRO A 147 42.79 -3.31 -21.71
C PRO A 147 44.28 -3.70 -21.65
N SER A 148 45.17 -2.70 -21.60
CA SER A 148 46.53 -2.85 -21.05
C SER A 148 47.08 -1.51 -20.55
N HIS A 149 47.35 -1.44 -19.24
CA HIS A 149 48.11 -0.43 -18.48
C HIS A 149 47.98 1.07 -18.83
N VAL A 150 47.50 1.84 -17.84
CA VAL A 150 47.60 3.31 -17.81
C VAL A 150 48.79 3.71 -16.95
N GLU A 151 49.69 4.50 -17.52
CA GLU A 151 50.66 5.33 -16.79
C GLU A 151 50.46 6.77 -17.25
N ALA A 152 50.41 7.74 -16.34
CA ALA A 152 49.82 9.06 -16.58
C ALA A 152 50.85 10.21 -16.48
N PRO A 153 51.12 10.96 -17.56
CA PRO A 153 51.86 12.22 -17.52
C PRO A 153 50.95 13.43 -17.17
N PRO A 154 51.53 14.56 -16.72
CA PRO A 154 50.80 15.63 -16.00
C PRO A 154 50.13 16.69 -16.90
N LEU A 155 49.31 17.56 -16.27
CA LEU A 155 48.72 18.74 -16.89
C LEU A 155 49.68 19.95 -16.86
N GLU A 156 49.85 20.61 -18.00
CA GLU A 156 49.99 22.08 -18.11
C GLU A 156 49.41 22.58 -19.43
N THR A 157 48.70 23.71 -19.44
CA THR A 157 48.52 24.60 -20.61
C THR A 157 48.08 26.01 -20.19
N SER A 158 48.86 27.01 -20.56
CA SER A 158 48.38 28.28 -21.13
C SER A 158 49.27 28.58 -22.36
N GLU A 159 48.94 29.42 -23.33
CA GLU A 159 47.86 30.41 -23.40
C GLU A 159 47.31 30.56 -24.85
N ALA A 160 46.57 31.65 -25.15
CA ALA A 160 45.71 31.76 -26.33
C ALA A 160 46.31 32.46 -27.57
N ALA A 161 45.66 32.27 -28.74
CA ALA A 161 45.80 33.09 -29.96
C ALA A 161 44.44 33.21 -30.69
N ARG A 162 44.33 34.10 -31.71
CA ARG A 162 43.05 34.63 -32.24
C ARG A 162 42.76 34.33 -33.73
N ALA A 163 41.47 34.07 -34.00
CA ALA A 163 40.56 34.46 -35.10
C ALA A 163 41.08 34.96 -36.48
N VAL A 164 40.30 34.67 -37.55
CA VAL A 164 39.53 35.65 -38.40
C VAL A 164 38.61 34.90 -39.41
N GLN A 165 37.68 35.64 -40.06
CA GLN A 165 36.49 35.19 -40.79
C GLN A 165 36.69 34.56 -42.20
N GLY A 166 35.66 33.86 -42.67
CA GLY A 166 35.37 33.47 -44.06
C GLY A 166 33.90 32.98 -44.16
N ALA A 167 33.26 33.02 -45.34
CA ALA A 167 31.81 32.79 -45.49
C ALA A 167 31.43 31.92 -46.72
N GLU A 168 30.12 31.66 -46.84
CA GLU A 168 29.35 31.04 -47.94
C GLU A 168 29.08 29.51 -47.92
N ASP A 169 27.79 29.21 -47.67
CA ASP A 169 26.88 28.30 -48.39
C ASP A 169 27.05 26.77 -48.51
N SER A 170 25.89 26.17 -48.80
CA SER A 170 25.62 24.81 -49.33
C SER A 170 25.42 23.64 -48.37
N VAL A 171 24.16 23.19 -48.33
CA VAL A 171 23.68 21.94 -47.74
C VAL A 171 24.33 20.71 -48.39
N ALA A 172 25.10 19.91 -47.63
CA ALA A 172 25.51 18.58 -48.08
C ALA A 172 25.90 17.63 -46.92
N GLY A 173 25.13 16.54 -46.76
CA GLY A 173 25.60 15.20 -46.32
C GLY A 173 26.28 15.04 -44.96
N VAL A 174 25.64 14.27 -44.07
CA VAL A 174 26.35 13.56 -42.99
C VAL A 174 27.44 12.68 -43.61
N ARG A 175 28.70 12.93 -43.28
CA ARG A 175 29.89 12.19 -43.77
C ARG A 175 30.79 11.79 -42.60
N ASP A 176 31.51 10.69 -42.80
CA ASP A 176 32.38 10.00 -41.81
C ASP A 176 33.02 10.91 -40.75
N VAL A 177 32.47 10.86 -39.53
CA VAL A 177 33.10 11.43 -38.35
C VAL A 177 34.17 10.45 -37.88
N SER A 178 35.41 10.62 -38.38
CA SER A 178 36.55 9.79 -37.99
C SER A 178 36.69 9.71 -36.46
N LEU A 179 36.87 8.49 -35.96
CA LEU A 179 36.88 8.12 -34.53
C LEU A 179 38.09 8.67 -33.74
N GLU A 180 38.93 9.49 -34.37
CA GLU A 180 40.10 10.12 -33.76
C GLU A 180 39.80 11.47 -33.10
N LYS A 181 38.64 12.08 -33.39
CA LYS A 181 38.21 13.38 -32.82
C LYS A 181 37.91 13.30 -31.32
N THR A 182 38.21 14.37 -30.58
CA THR A 182 37.89 14.47 -29.15
C THR A 182 36.40 14.75 -28.89
N PRO A 183 35.86 14.43 -27.69
CA PRO A 183 34.48 14.77 -27.33
C PRO A 183 34.10 16.23 -27.58
N MET A 184 35.04 17.16 -27.34
CA MET A 184 34.80 18.60 -27.51
C MET A 184 34.70 19.01 -28.99
N GLU A 185 35.56 18.49 -29.86
CA GLU A 185 35.50 18.73 -31.31
C GLU A 185 34.20 18.21 -31.95
N ILE A 186 33.64 17.13 -31.38
CA ILE A 186 32.38 16.54 -31.86
C ILE A 186 31.20 17.33 -31.30
N ALA A 187 31.18 17.61 -29.99
CA ALA A 187 30.14 18.44 -29.37
C ALA A 187 30.06 19.88 -29.93
N ALA A 188 31.17 20.45 -30.40
CA ALA A 188 31.18 21.73 -31.10
C ALA A 188 30.32 21.75 -32.38
N GLN A 189 30.06 20.59 -33.00
CA GLN A 189 29.20 20.46 -34.18
C GLN A 189 27.70 20.45 -33.85
N PHE A 190 27.33 20.45 -32.56
CA PHE A 190 25.94 20.42 -32.05
C PHE A 190 25.57 21.69 -31.25
N ILE A 191 26.36 22.76 -31.35
CA ILE A 191 26.03 24.06 -30.74
C ILE A 191 24.79 24.64 -31.44
N THR A 192 23.84 25.15 -30.65
CA THR A 192 22.59 25.77 -31.15
C THR A 192 22.26 27.02 -30.34
N ALA A 193 21.27 27.81 -30.79
CA ALA A 193 20.77 28.96 -30.02
C ALA A 193 20.19 28.56 -28.64
N GLU A 194 19.74 27.31 -28.47
CA GLU A 194 19.20 26.78 -27.21
C GLU A 194 20.26 26.07 -26.36
N VAL A 195 21.40 25.68 -26.96
CA VAL A 195 22.58 25.11 -26.27
C VAL A 195 23.86 25.78 -26.79
N PRO A 196 24.22 26.96 -26.25
CA PRO A 196 25.22 27.85 -26.85
C PRO A 196 26.68 27.46 -26.56
N ASP A 197 26.94 26.47 -25.70
CA ASP A 197 28.29 26.08 -25.29
C ASP A 197 28.52 24.56 -25.29
N VAL A 198 29.78 24.16 -25.51
CA VAL A 198 30.22 22.77 -25.66
C VAL A 198 30.00 21.94 -24.39
N GLN A 199 30.08 22.55 -23.20
CA GLN A 199 29.89 21.85 -21.93
C GLN A 199 28.40 21.58 -21.65
N ALA A 200 27.51 22.50 -22.03
CA ALA A 200 26.07 22.28 -22.01
C ALA A 200 25.66 21.18 -23.01
N VAL A 201 26.24 21.15 -24.21
CA VAL A 201 26.04 20.08 -25.20
C VAL A 201 26.48 18.71 -24.64
N LEU A 202 27.72 18.60 -24.13
CA LEU A 202 28.22 17.34 -23.54
C LEU A 202 27.40 16.89 -22.33
N LYS A 203 26.99 17.83 -21.46
CA LYS A 203 26.14 17.55 -20.31
C LYS A 203 24.76 17.04 -20.71
N ALA A 204 24.16 17.60 -21.76
CA ALA A 204 22.86 17.16 -22.26
C ALA A 204 22.95 15.77 -22.92
N ALA A 205 24.03 15.47 -23.64
CA ALA A 205 24.31 14.11 -24.11
C ALA A 205 24.52 13.11 -22.94
N ARG A 206 25.19 13.54 -21.86
CA ARG A 206 25.31 12.74 -20.63
C ARG A 206 23.98 12.53 -19.91
N ASP A 207 23.06 13.51 -19.90
CA ASP A 207 21.71 13.35 -19.36
C ASP A 207 20.92 12.25 -20.10
N ILE A 208 21.14 12.07 -21.42
CA ILE A 208 20.58 10.96 -22.21
C ILE A 208 21.23 9.62 -21.81
N LEU A 209 22.56 9.55 -21.83
CA LEU A 209 23.33 8.34 -21.49
C LEU A 209 23.04 7.85 -20.07
N ALA A 210 22.91 8.76 -19.11
CA ALA A 210 22.60 8.42 -17.73
C ALA A 210 21.23 7.74 -17.58
N GLU A 211 20.22 8.23 -18.32
CA GLU A 211 18.89 7.61 -18.33
C GLU A 211 18.87 6.27 -19.09
N GLN A 212 19.68 6.12 -20.15
CA GLN A 212 19.88 4.84 -20.84
C GLN A 212 20.54 3.80 -19.91
N PHE A 213 21.69 4.12 -19.28
CA PHE A 213 22.38 3.20 -18.37
C PHE A 213 21.51 2.80 -17.18
N ALA A 214 20.82 3.76 -16.55
CA ALA A 214 19.94 3.47 -15.41
C ALA A 214 18.71 2.60 -15.77
N ASN A 215 18.41 2.42 -17.06
CA ASN A 215 17.32 1.57 -17.54
C ASN A 215 17.75 0.16 -17.97
N ARG A 216 19.05 -0.14 -18.10
CA ARG A 216 19.50 -1.49 -18.44
C ARG A 216 19.35 -2.47 -17.27
N GLY A 217 18.95 -3.71 -17.56
CA GLY A 217 18.72 -4.76 -16.55
C GLY A 217 20.01 -5.29 -15.92
N ASP A 218 21.10 -5.38 -16.68
CA ASP A 218 22.43 -5.79 -16.24
C ASP A 218 23.01 -4.80 -15.22
N VAL A 219 23.00 -3.50 -15.54
CA VAL A 219 23.40 -2.39 -14.67
C VAL A 219 22.64 -2.44 -13.34
N ARG A 220 21.32 -2.61 -13.36
CA ARG A 220 20.48 -2.73 -12.15
C ARG A 220 20.84 -3.96 -11.32
N GLN A 221 21.07 -5.11 -11.96
CA GLN A 221 21.40 -6.35 -11.26
C GLN A 221 22.81 -6.31 -10.64
N LEU A 222 23.79 -5.70 -11.33
CA LEU A 222 25.13 -5.49 -10.81
C LEU A 222 25.11 -4.51 -9.62
N ALA A 223 24.42 -3.37 -9.75
CA ALA A 223 24.28 -2.40 -8.67
C ALA A 223 23.61 -3.00 -7.42
N ARG A 224 22.55 -3.81 -7.59
CA ARG A 224 21.94 -4.60 -6.50
C ARG A 224 22.95 -5.54 -5.85
N THR A 225 23.65 -6.33 -6.66
CA THR A 225 24.59 -7.37 -6.18
C THR A 225 25.76 -6.78 -5.40
N VAL A 226 26.32 -5.66 -5.87
CA VAL A 226 27.44 -4.97 -5.20
C VAL A 226 26.97 -4.25 -3.93
N LEU A 227 25.87 -3.49 -3.98
CA LEU A 227 25.52 -2.60 -2.87
C LEU A 227 24.80 -3.32 -1.71
N GLU A 228 24.08 -4.42 -1.94
CA GLU A 228 23.27 -5.07 -0.89
C GLU A 228 24.05 -5.61 0.32
N SER A 229 25.34 -5.91 0.16
CA SER A 229 26.23 -6.33 1.25
C SER A 229 26.95 -5.16 1.92
N LYS A 230 27.03 -4.00 1.24
CA LYS A 230 27.81 -2.82 1.62
C LYS A 230 26.96 -1.72 2.26
N VAL A 231 25.69 -1.60 1.87
CA VAL A 231 24.80 -0.53 2.33
C VAL A 231 24.36 -0.68 3.79
N ARG A 232 24.43 0.44 4.53
CA ARG A 232 23.94 0.57 5.90
C ARG A 232 22.64 1.35 5.94
N VAL A 233 21.66 0.81 6.65
CA VAL A 233 20.41 1.49 6.98
C VAL A 233 20.67 2.38 8.18
N GLN A 234 20.45 3.69 8.03
CA GLN A 234 20.64 4.68 9.07
C GLN A 234 19.34 5.40 9.43
N ALA A 235 19.16 5.72 10.72
CA ALA A 235 18.13 6.64 11.17
C ALA A 235 18.72 7.75 12.03
N ARG A 236 18.25 8.99 11.80
CA ARG A 236 18.70 10.20 12.52
C ARG A 236 17.49 10.98 13.04
N ARG A 237 17.57 11.53 14.26
CA ARG A 237 16.56 12.44 14.83
C ARG A 237 16.43 13.72 13.98
N ARG A 238 15.20 14.18 13.72
CA ARG A 238 14.90 15.47 13.04
C ARG A 238 14.50 16.53 14.07
N GLY A 239 15.42 17.43 14.42
CA GLY A 239 15.15 18.52 15.37
C GLY A 239 14.55 18.00 16.67
N ASP A 240 13.52 18.65 17.18
CA ASP A 240 12.84 18.27 18.44
C ASP A 240 11.49 17.57 18.24
N ALA A 241 11.32 16.89 17.10
CA ALA A 241 10.08 16.20 16.73
C ALA A 241 9.79 14.89 17.50
N ASP A 242 10.48 14.62 18.62
CA ASP A 242 10.26 13.44 19.48
C ASP A 242 10.29 13.81 20.98
N PRO A 243 9.35 14.64 21.46
CA PRO A 243 9.35 15.16 22.83
C PRO A 243 9.02 14.11 23.90
N GLU A 244 8.40 13.00 23.51
CA GLU A 244 8.10 11.84 24.38
C GLU A 244 9.24 10.81 24.44
N GLU A 245 10.37 11.08 23.75
CA GLU A 245 11.50 10.15 23.58
C GLU A 245 11.13 8.77 23.00
N GLN A 246 10.00 8.66 22.29
CA GLN A 246 9.42 7.39 21.83
C GLN A 246 10.33 6.63 20.86
N PHE A 247 11.26 7.32 20.20
CA PHE A 247 12.23 6.74 19.27
C PHE A 247 13.69 6.91 19.72
N LYS A 248 13.94 7.15 21.02
CA LYS A 248 15.30 7.38 21.59
C LYS A 248 16.34 6.33 21.20
N THR A 249 15.95 5.05 21.21
CA THR A 249 16.80 3.91 20.78
C THR A 249 17.22 3.96 19.30
N TYR A 250 16.61 4.86 18.51
CA TYR A 250 16.79 4.98 17.05
C TYR A 250 17.24 6.38 16.60
N TRP A 251 17.56 7.30 17.52
CA TRP A 251 18.04 8.66 17.17
C TRP A 251 19.41 8.66 16.46
N ASP A 252 20.24 7.65 16.69
CA ASP A 252 21.44 7.29 15.90
C ASP A 252 21.44 5.78 15.65
N PHE A 253 20.50 5.31 14.81
CA PHE A 253 20.49 3.92 14.36
C PHE A 253 21.41 3.76 13.16
N SER A 254 22.25 2.72 13.14
CA SER A 254 23.11 2.39 11.99
C SER A 254 23.40 0.89 11.95
N ALA A 255 22.77 0.16 11.03
CA ALA A 255 22.95 -1.28 10.87
C ALA A 255 23.16 -1.68 9.39
N PRO A 256 23.96 -2.72 9.08
CA PRO A 256 23.99 -3.31 7.74
C PRO A 256 22.60 -3.78 7.30
N LEU A 257 22.25 -3.63 6.02
CA LEU A 257 20.92 -3.98 5.48
C LEU A 257 20.41 -5.38 5.87
N ARG A 258 21.32 -6.37 5.92
CA ARG A 258 21.00 -7.76 6.26
C ARG A 258 20.86 -8.04 7.77
N GLN A 259 21.12 -7.05 8.62
CA GLN A 259 21.09 -7.17 10.09
C GLN A 259 19.97 -6.34 10.75
N VAL A 260 19.23 -5.55 9.98
CA VAL A 260 18.06 -4.82 10.48
C VAL A 260 16.96 -5.83 10.83
N LYS A 261 16.58 -5.91 12.11
CA LYS A 261 15.50 -6.82 12.53
C LYS A 261 14.12 -6.23 12.14
N PRO A 262 13.14 -7.06 11.78
CA PRO A 262 11.73 -6.69 11.58
C PRO A 262 11.19 -5.57 12.47
N HIS A 263 11.21 -5.77 13.80
CA HIS A 263 10.70 -4.78 14.75
C HIS A 263 11.50 -3.46 14.77
N GLN A 264 12.81 -3.50 14.47
CA GLN A 264 13.63 -2.28 14.35
C GLN A 264 13.23 -1.48 13.11
N PHE A 265 13.03 -2.15 11.97
CA PHE A 265 12.59 -1.47 10.75
C PHE A 265 11.22 -0.82 10.92
N LEU A 266 10.24 -1.52 11.51
CA LEU A 266 8.91 -0.98 11.77
C LEU A 266 8.96 0.22 12.75
N ALA A 267 9.80 0.16 13.79
CA ALA A 267 9.99 1.28 14.71
C ALA A 267 10.60 2.52 14.02
N VAL A 268 11.64 2.32 13.19
CA VAL A 268 12.27 3.40 12.42
C VAL A 268 11.29 3.99 11.38
N GLN A 269 10.55 3.14 10.67
CA GLN A 269 9.54 3.57 9.70
C GLN A 269 8.40 4.38 10.36
N ARG A 270 7.95 3.96 11.55
CA ARG A 270 6.96 4.70 12.35
C ARG A 270 7.50 6.06 12.80
N GLY A 271 8.77 6.13 13.21
CA GLY A 271 9.45 7.38 13.57
C GLY A 271 9.63 8.33 12.37
N GLU A 272 9.90 7.79 11.17
CA GLU A 272 9.95 8.59 9.94
C GLU A 272 8.56 9.12 9.54
N GLN A 273 7.52 8.30 9.62
CA GLN A 273 6.13 8.72 9.35
C GLN A 273 5.66 9.83 10.30
N LYS A 274 6.00 9.73 11.59
CA LYS A 274 5.77 10.80 12.58
C LYS A 274 6.67 12.04 12.40
N LYS A 275 7.63 12.01 11.47
CA LYS A 275 8.69 13.02 11.27
C LYS A 275 9.69 13.16 12.43
N CYS A 276 9.66 12.27 13.41
CA CYS A 276 10.66 12.15 14.49
C CYS A 276 12.06 11.82 13.94
N LEU A 277 12.09 10.98 12.89
CA LEU A 277 13.32 10.46 12.28
C LEU A 277 13.43 10.82 10.78
N SER A 278 14.63 10.75 10.24
CA SER A 278 14.93 10.53 8.82
C SER A 278 15.57 9.17 8.64
N LEU A 279 15.14 8.40 7.63
CA LEU A 279 15.71 7.10 7.28
C LEU A 279 16.46 7.20 5.93
N SER A 280 17.74 6.84 5.92
CA SER A 280 18.62 6.90 4.75
C SER A 280 19.43 5.61 4.56
N PHE A 281 19.95 5.41 3.35
CA PHE A 281 20.81 4.29 3.00
C PHE A 281 22.22 4.80 2.72
N ALA A 282 23.12 4.62 3.70
CA ALA A 282 24.50 5.07 3.62
C ALA A 282 25.37 4.03 2.90
N ILE A 283 26.15 4.51 1.92
CA ILE A 283 27.14 3.77 1.13
C ILE A 283 28.44 4.57 1.22
N SER A 284 29.60 3.92 1.34
CA SER A 284 30.87 4.65 1.40
C SER A 284 31.29 5.23 0.03
N ALA A 285 32.24 6.16 0.04
CA ALA A 285 32.85 6.69 -1.18
C ALA A 285 33.66 5.61 -1.92
N GLU A 286 34.31 4.71 -1.18
CA GLU A 286 35.05 3.56 -1.72
C GLU A 286 34.11 2.55 -2.40
N ASP A 287 32.98 2.24 -1.77
CA ASP A 287 31.95 1.34 -2.33
C ASP A 287 31.27 1.94 -3.57
N SER A 288 31.03 3.24 -3.55
CA SER A 288 30.49 3.99 -4.68
C SER A 288 31.46 3.99 -5.87
N THR A 289 32.75 4.22 -5.60
CA THR A 289 33.81 4.16 -6.62
C THR A 289 33.95 2.74 -7.18
N SER A 290 33.99 1.73 -6.30
CA SER A 290 34.02 0.31 -6.67
C SER A 290 32.86 -0.08 -7.60
N LEU A 291 31.66 0.45 -7.36
CA LEU A 291 30.51 0.22 -8.23
C LEU A 291 30.69 0.91 -9.59
N LEU A 292 31.14 2.16 -9.64
CA LEU A 292 31.36 2.87 -10.90
C LEU A 292 32.44 2.19 -11.76
N ASP A 293 33.47 1.64 -11.14
CA ASP A 293 34.52 0.86 -11.82
C ASP A 293 33.99 -0.48 -12.34
N ALA A 294 33.15 -1.18 -11.58
CA ALA A 294 32.48 -2.41 -12.01
C ALA A 294 31.43 -2.16 -13.12
N LEU A 295 30.73 -1.03 -13.08
CA LEU A 295 29.84 -0.59 -14.16
C LEU A 295 30.62 -0.24 -15.42
N MET A 296 31.78 0.43 -15.29
CA MET A 296 32.66 0.77 -16.41
C MET A 296 33.23 -0.48 -17.10
N SER A 297 33.76 -1.46 -16.35
CA SER A 297 34.28 -2.70 -16.95
C SER A 297 33.17 -3.52 -17.63
N THR A 298 31.98 -3.59 -17.02
CA THR A 298 30.79 -4.22 -17.62
C THR A 298 30.35 -3.50 -18.90
N PHE A 299 30.42 -2.16 -18.93
CA PHE A 299 30.12 -1.35 -20.12
C PHE A 299 31.13 -1.57 -21.26
N LEU A 300 32.42 -1.63 -20.93
CA LEU A 300 33.51 -1.86 -21.91
C LEU A 300 33.56 -3.30 -22.44
N GLY A 301 32.79 -4.22 -21.87
CA GLY A 301 32.80 -5.63 -22.25
C GLY A 301 34.02 -6.40 -21.75
N ASP A 302 34.77 -5.83 -20.80
CA ASP A 302 35.90 -6.51 -20.16
C ASP A 302 35.39 -7.74 -19.42
N ARG A 303 35.74 -8.93 -19.94
CA ARG A 303 35.43 -10.21 -19.28
C ARG A 303 36.16 -10.24 -17.95
N VAL A 304 35.44 -9.98 -16.85
CA VAL A 304 35.96 -10.08 -15.48
C VAL A 304 36.55 -11.47 -15.28
N ALA A 305 37.88 -11.54 -15.32
CA ALA A 305 38.60 -12.79 -15.14
C ALA A 305 38.37 -13.29 -13.72
N ARG A 306 37.69 -14.43 -13.60
CA ARG A 306 37.61 -15.18 -12.34
C ARG A 306 39.05 -15.45 -11.88
N PRO A 307 39.45 -15.09 -10.65
CA PRO A 307 40.85 -15.02 -10.28
C PRO A 307 41.52 -16.40 -10.40
N PRO A 308 42.60 -16.54 -11.21
CA PRO A 308 43.36 -17.77 -11.27
C PRO A 308 44.21 -17.91 -9.99
N VAL A 309 44.25 -19.13 -9.44
CA VAL A 309 45.04 -19.43 -8.25
C VAL A 309 46.44 -19.89 -8.66
N GLY A 310 47.43 -19.01 -8.48
CA GLY A 310 48.85 -19.37 -8.37
C GLY A 310 49.68 -19.40 -9.67
N THR A 311 51.00 -19.43 -9.45
CA THR A 311 52.11 -19.55 -10.41
C THR A 311 52.37 -18.35 -11.36
N THR A 312 53.59 -18.31 -11.89
CA THR A 312 54.29 -17.11 -12.37
C THR A 312 54.21 -16.90 -13.89
N PRO A 313 54.31 -15.64 -14.37
CA PRO A 313 54.27 -15.35 -15.80
C PRO A 313 55.59 -15.72 -16.52
N THR A 314 55.46 -16.33 -17.69
CA THR A 314 56.54 -16.46 -18.68
C THR A 314 56.15 -15.65 -19.93
N PRO A 315 57.02 -14.81 -20.50
CA PRO A 315 56.62 -13.88 -21.57
C PRO A 315 56.52 -14.56 -22.93
N VAL A 316 55.43 -14.28 -23.67
CA VAL A 316 55.30 -14.61 -25.09
C VAL A 316 54.89 -13.35 -25.85
N ARG A 317 55.61 -13.03 -26.93
CA ARG A 317 55.30 -11.91 -27.83
C ARG A 317 54.11 -12.22 -28.73
N ALA A 318 53.19 -11.28 -28.86
CA ALA A 318 52.48 -11.03 -30.12
C ALA A 318 52.07 -9.54 -30.17
N ALA A 319 52.38 -8.85 -31.27
CA ALA A 319 51.94 -7.49 -31.50
C ALA A 319 50.79 -7.48 -32.51
N ALA A 320 49.75 -6.68 -32.25
CA ALA A 320 48.70 -6.35 -33.20
C ALA A 320 48.74 -4.84 -33.50
N LYS A 321 48.47 -4.45 -34.74
CA LYS A 321 48.58 -3.05 -35.19
C LYS A 321 47.52 -2.18 -34.50
N GLN A 322 47.95 -1.06 -33.93
CA GLN A 322 47.07 -0.04 -33.37
C GLN A 322 46.67 0.95 -34.46
N SER A 323 45.43 1.45 -34.38
CA SER A 323 44.93 2.62 -35.12
C SER A 323 44.21 3.55 -34.14
N GLY A 324 44.14 4.86 -34.43
CA GLY A 324 43.56 5.87 -33.54
C GLY A 324 44.48 6.33 -32.40
N SER A 325 44.38 7.61 -32.04
CA SER A 325 45.13 8.24 -30.95
C SER A 325 44.74 7.72 -29.54
N PRO A 326 45.70 7.48 -28.62
CA PRO A 326 45.40 7.15 -27.22
C PRO A 326 44.60 8.23 -26.48
N ALA A 327 44.88 9.52 -26.73
CA ALA A 327 44.34 10.63 -25.96
C ALA A 327 42.83 10.83 -26.14
N GLY A 328 42.34 10.79 -27.38
CA GLY A 328 40.91 10.97 -27.68
C GLY A 328 40.03 9.92 -26.99
N ARG A 329 40.47 8.66 -26.96
CA ARG A 329 39.74 7.56 -26.32
C ARG A 329 39.67 7.67 -24.80
N ALA A 330 40.70 8.23 -24.16
CA ALA A 330 40.67 8.51 -22.72
C ALA A 330 39.58 9.56 -22.38
N ALA A 331 39.45 10.60 -23.22
CA ALA A 331 38.41 11.61 -23.05
C ALA A 331 36.99 11.05 -23.27
N HIS A 332 36.77 10.19 -24.28
CA HIS A 332 35.48 9.52 -24.48
C HIS A 332 35.08 8.66 -23.26
N ARG A 333 36.02 7.90 -22.68
CA ARG A 333 35.77 7.12 -21.45
C ARG A 333 35.48 7.99 -20.21
N ALA A 334 36.02 9.21 -20.14
CA ALA A 334 35.72 10.15 -19.06
C ALA A 334 34.26 10.64 -19.10
N GLU A 335 33.74 10.99 -20.27
CA GLU A 335 32.33 11.38 -20.44
C GLU A 335 31.37 10.23 -20.06
N ILE A 336 31.68 8.98 -20.42
CA ILE A 336 30.91 7.80 -19.97
C ILE A 336 30.98 7.62 -18.45
N ARG A 337 32.14 7.84 -17.80
CA ARG A 337 32.25 7.76 -16.33
C ARG A 337 31.32 8.78 -15.66
N LEU A 338 31.28 10.01 -16.18
CA LEU A 338 30.41 11.08 -15.68
C LEU A 338 28.92 10.78 -15.90
N ALA A 339 28.56 10.14 -17.03
CA ALA A 339 27.18 9.66 -17.26
C ALA A 339 26.78 8.53 -16.30
N LEU A 340 27.68 7.57 -16.04
CA LEU A 340 27.47 6.49 -15.06
C LEU A 340 27.37 7.02 -13.63
N GLU A 341 28.12 8.06 -13.28
CA GLU A 341 28.07 8.70 -11.96
C GLU A 341 26.73 9.41 -11.70
N ASP A 342 26.20 10.14 -12.67
CA ASP A 342 24.86 10.72 -12.57
C ASP A 342 23.77 9.64 -12.60
N ALA A 343 23.89 8.62 -13.45
CA ALA A 343 22.98 7.46 -13.46
C ALA A 343 22.92 6.78 -12.07
N TYR A 344 24.07 6.58 -11.43
CA TYR A 344 24.17 6.06 -10.07
C TYR A 344 23.46 6.96 -9.06
N LYS A 345 23.88 8.22 -8.95
CA LYS A 345 23.41 9.15 -7.91
C LYS A 345 21.94 9.55 -8.07
N ARG A 346 21.49 9.82 -9.29
CA ARG A 346 20.18 10.41 -9.59
C ARG A 346 19.08 9.38 -9.82
N LEU A 347 19.41 8.18 -10.34
CA LEU A 347 18.42 7.23 -10.83
C LEU A 347 18.50 5.86 -10.14
N LEU A 348 19.68 5.22 -10.13
CA LEU A 348 19.86 3.87 -9.59
C LEU A 348 19.78 3.81 -8.06
N LEU A 349 20.47 4.72 -7.35
CA LEU A 349 20.45 4.72 -5.88
C LEU A 349 19.02 4.96 -5.33
N PRO A 350 18.26 6.00 -5.76
CA PRO A 350 16.87 6.16 -5.32
C PRO A 350 15.94 5.00 -5.71
N PHE A 351 16.24 4.27 -6.80
CA PHE A 351 15.52 3.05 -7.15
C PHE A 351 15.79 1.93 -6.14
N LEU A 352 17.06 1.67 -5.81
CA LEU A 352 17.46 0.64 -4.85
C LEU A 352 16.96 0.94 -3.43
N GLU A 353 16.99 2.21 -2.97
CA GLU A 353 16.41 2.61 -1.68
C GLU A 353 14.94 2.21 -1.55
N ARG A 354 14.14 2.42 -2.62
CA ARG A 354 12.72 2.04 -2.65
C ARG A 354 12.52 0.53 -2.62
N GLU A 355 13.40 -0.22 -3.28
CA GLU A 355 13.39 -1.69 -3.29
C GLU A 355 13.73 -2.26 -1.91
N TRP A 356 14.81 -1.78 -1.28
CA TRP A 356 15.24 -2.20 0.05
C TRP A 356 14.20 -1.84 1.13
N ARG A 357 13.63 -0.62 1.08
CA ARG A 357 12.50 -0.21 1.96
C ARG A 357 11.29 -1.14 1.83
N ARG A 358 10.97 -1.61 0.61
CA ARG A 358 9.85 -2.54 0.37
C ARG A 358 10.14 -3.93 0.97
N ARG A 359 11.33 -4.48 0.72
CA ARG A 359 11.73 -5.80 1.21
C ARG A 359 11.74 -5.87 2.74
N LEU A 360 12.35 -4.89 3.40
CA LEU A 360 12.37 -4.81 4.87
C LEU A 360 10.97 -4.68 5.48
N LYS A 361 10.05 -3.97 4.82
CA LYS A 361 8.65 -3.88 5.28
C LYS A 361 7.95 -5.24 5.23
N GLN A 362 8.00 -5.92 4.08
CA GLN A 362 7.33 -7.21 3.88
C GLN A 362 7.81 -8.25 4.90
N GLN A 363 9.13 -8.41 5.04
CA GLN A 363 9.74 -9.34 6.02
C GLN A 363 9.29 -9.07 7.46
N ALA A 364 8.92 -7.83 7.78
CA ALA A 364 8.48 -7.45 9.11
C ALA A 364 6.97 -7.61 9.35
N GLU A 365 6.16 -7.61 8.30
CA GLU A 365 4.73 -7.90 8.39
C GLU A 365 4.50 -9.42 8.51
N ASP A 366 5.26 -10.24 7.79
CA ASP A 366 5.16 -11.70 7.83
C ASP A 366 5.42 -12.29 9.24
N GLU A 367 6.51 -11.88 9.92
CA GLU A 367 6.87 -12.35 11.28
C GLU A 367 5.80 -12.01 12.34
N ALA A 368 5.13 -10.86 12.16
CA ALA A 368 4.08 -10.41 13.07
C ALA A 368 2.84 -11.30 13.00
N PHE A 369 2.33 -11.58 11.79
CA PHE A 369 1.12 -12.39 11.61
C PHE A 369 1.27 -13.82 12.12
N ASP A 370 2.43 -14.45 11.89
CA ASP A 370 2.70 -15.82 12.37
C ASP A 370 2.78 -15.90 13.90
N THR A 371 3.09 -14.79 14.57
CA THR A 371 3.05 -14.67 16.03
C THR A 371 1.61 -14.54 16.54
N TYR A 372 0.76 -13.76 15.87
CA TYR A 372 -0.65 -13.64 16.24
C TYR A 372 -1.42 -14.97 16.09
N ARG A 373 -1.19 -15.70 14.99
CA ARG A 373 -1.88 -16.96 14.66
C ARG A 373 -1.75 -18.04 15.74
N ARG A 374 -0.58 -18.13 16.39
CA ARG A 374 -0.30 -19.14 17.44
C ARG A 374 -1.03 -18.87 18.75
N ASN A 375 -1.28 -17.60 19.08
CA ASN A 375 -1.88 -17.20 20.37
C ASN A 375 -3.40 -17.41 20.44
N LEU A 376 -4.08 -17.57 19.31
CA LEU A 376 -5.53 -17.69 19.23
C LEU A 376 -6.05 -19.10 19.59
N LYS A 377 -5.30 -20.16 19.30
CA LYS A 377 -5.78 -21.56 19.36
C LYS A 377 -6.03 -22.15 20.76
N LYS A 378 -5.65 -21.47 21.85
CA LYS A 378 -5.72 -22.00 23.23
C LYS A 378 -6.90 -21.45 24.06
N LYS A 379 -8.01 -21.08 23.41
CA LYS A 379 -9.14 -20.38 24.05
C LYS A 379 -10.50 -20.72 23.40
N LEU A 380 -11.21 -21.73 23.93
CA LEU A 380 -12.62 -22.01 23.63
C LEU A 380 -13.42 -22.01 24.93
N MET A 381 -14.56 -21.32 24.95
CA MET A 381 -15.14 -20.77 26.18
C MET A 381 -16.67 -20.64 26.05
N LEU A 382 -17.44 -20.90 27.12
CA LEU A 382 -18.85 -20.48 27.23
C LEU A 382 -18.94 -18.94 27.29
N VAL A 383 -20.11 -18.37 27.00
CA VAL A 383 -20.30 -16.90 27.07
C VAL A 383 -21.46 -16.52 27.99
N LEU A 384 -21.21 -15.62 28.93
CA LEU A 384 -22.20 -15.05 29.84
C LEU A 384 -22.49 -13.60 29.45
N GLY A 385 -23.57 -13.34 28.73
CA GLY A 385 -24.03 -11.97 28.48
C GLY A 385 -24.56 -11.32 29.75
N VAL A 386 -24.12 -10.10 30.04
CA VAL A 386 -24.55 -9.28 31.18
C VAL A 386 -25.00 -7.92 30.64
N ASP A 387 -26.30 -7.70 30.67
CA ASP A 387 -26.98 -6.44 30.36
C ASP A 387 -27.15 -5.64 31.67
N PRO A 388 -26.31 -4.61 31.92
CA PRO A 388 -26.21 -3.95 33.21
C PRO A 388 -27.40 -3.01 33.49
N ALA A 389 -27.83 -2.93 34.76
CA ALA A 389 -28.70 -1.85 35.22
C ALA A 389 -28.70 -1.70 36.75
N PHE A 390 -29.16 -0.55 37.23
CA PHE A 390 -29.45 -0.28 38.64
C PHE A 390 -30.82 -0.90 39.06
N ARG A 391 -31.88 -0.09 39.10
CA ARG A 391 -33.25 -0.44 39.57
C ARG A 391 -33.86 -1.73 39.00
N THR A 392 -33.52 -2.13 37.78
CA THR A 392 -34.07 -3.33 37.11
C THR A 392 -33.18 -4.57 37.21
N GLY A 393 -32.01 -4.45 37.86
CA GLY A 393 -31.01 -5.51 37.95
C GLY A 393 -30.23 -5.73 36.64
N CYS A 394 -29.10 -6.41 36.77
CA CYS A 394 -28.34 -6.92 35.64
C CYS A 394 -29.03 -8.18 35.10
N LYS A 395 -29.32 -8.20 33.80
CA LYS A 395 -29.92 -9.35 33.12
C LYS A 395 -28.79 -10.23 32.59
N CYS A 396 -28.73 -11.49 33.02
CA CYS A 396 -27.60 -12.38 32.80
C CYS A 396 -28.02 -13.64 32.02
N ALA A 397 -27.45 -13.84 30.82
CA ALA A 397 -27.76 -14.97 29.93
C ALA A 397 -26.51 -15.77 29.58
N LEU A 398 -26.44 -17.02 30.04
CA LEU A 398 -25.35 -17.94 29.76
C LEU A 398 -25.70 -18.75 28.50
N ILE A 399 -24.83 -18.67 27.49
CA ILE A 399 -25.00 -19.33 26.19
C ILE A 399 -23.83 -20.28 25.89
N SER A 400 -24.14 -21.31 25.09
CA SER A 400 -23.15 -22.18 24.47
C SER A 400 -22.39 -21.46 23.34
N LEU A 401 -21.31 -22.07 22.86
CA LEU A 401 -20.61 -21.63 21.64
C LEU A 401 -21.48 -21.67 20.36
N THR A 402 -22.68 -22.25 20.39
CA THR A 402 -23.64 -22.26 19.27
C THR A 402 -24.71 -21.17 19.38
N GLY A 403 -24.65 -20.29 20.40
CA GLY A 403 -25.65 -19.24 20.59
C GLY A 403 -26.98 -19.72 21.18
N GLN A 404 -27.05 -20.98 21.62
CA GLN A 404 -28.16 -21.54 22.38
C GLN A 404 -28.09 -21.06 23.83
N VAL A 405 -29.24 -20.65 24.37
CA VAL A 405 -29.37 -20.26 25.77
C VAL A 405 -29.34 -21.52 26.64
N LEU A 406 -28.43 -21.55 27.61
CA LEU A 406 -28.27 -22.63 28.58
C LEU A 406 -28.99 -22.29 29.89
N ALA A 407 -28.79 -21.06 30.39
CA ALA A 407 -29.44 -20.57 31.60
C ALA A 407 -29.59 -19.03 31.59
N THR A 408 -30.56 -18.52 32.34
CA THR A 408 -30.89 -17.07 32.42
C THR A 408 -31.26 -16.68 33.84
N LYS A 409 -30.77 -15.53 34.33
CA LYS A 409 -31.13 -15.00 35.65
C LYS A 409 -31.02 -13.47 35.69
N THR A 410 -31.90 -12.82 36.43
CA THR A 410 -31.72 -11.40 36.82
C THR A 410 -30.99 -11.35 38.16
N LEU A 411 -29.88 -10.62 38.22
CA LEU A 411 -29.09 -10.40 39.43
C LEU A 411 -29.20 -8.93 39.85
N PHE A 412 -29.18 -8.67 41.16
CA PHE A 412 -29.27 -7.31 41.71
C PHE A 412 -28.00 -6.92 42.48
N PRO A 413 -26.83 -6.84 41.82
CA PRO A 413 -25.58 -6.47 42.51
C PRO A 413 -25.49 -4.99 42.91
N HIS A 414 -26.44 -4.15 42.47
CA HIS A 414 -26.37 -2.69 42.53
C HIS A 414 -27.52 -2.06 43.33
N PRO A 415 -27.35 -0.85 43.88
CA PRO A 415 -28.47 -0.08 44.41
C PRO A 415 -29.48 0.31 43.31
N SER A 416 -30.68 0.73 43.71
CA SER A 416 -31.71 1.24 42.78
C SER A 416 -31.31 2.51 42.02
N TYR A 417 -30.32 3.26 42.51
CA TYR A 417 -29.79 4.48 41.91
C TYR A 417 -28.30 4.67 42.28
N PRO A 418 -27.50 5.39 41.47
CA PRO A 418 -26.08 5.59 41.72
C PRO A 418 -25.78 6.19 43.11
N GLY A 419 -24.69 5.75 43.74
CA GLY A 419 -24.15 6.33 44.98
C GLY A 419 -24.78 5.85 46.29
N ALA A 420 -25.86 5.05 46.27
CA ALA A 420 -26.37 4.37 47.47
C ALA A 420 -25.62 3.06 47.76
N ALA A 421 -25.63 2.64 49.03
CA ALA A 421 -25.06 1.35 49.43
C ALA A 421 -25.96 0.18 48.99
N VAL A 422 -25.35 -0.96 48.63
CA VAL A 422 -26.06 -2.22 48.40
C VAL A 422 -26.36 -2.88 49.75
N PRO A 423 -27.60 -3.27 50.07
CA PRO A 423 -27.90 -4.04 51.26
C PRO A 423 -27.18 -5.40 51.25
N THR A 424 -26.57 -5.81 52.37
CA THR A 424 -25.77 -7.06 52.44
C THR A 424 -26.52 -8.30 51.92
N PRO A 425 -27.80 -8.55 52.29
CA PRO A 425 -28.54 -9.71 51.78
C PRO A 425 -28.77 -9.67 50.26
N GLN A 426 -28.84 -8.47 49.68
CA GLN A 426 -28.99 -8.27 48.23
C GLN A 426 -27.68 -8.58 47.49
N ALA A 427 -26.54 -8.13 48.05
CA ALA A 427 -25.21 -8.45 47.52
C ALA A 427 -24.91 -9.95 47.61
N GLU A 428 -25.21 -10.58 48.74
CA GLU A 428 -25.08 -12.03 48.94
C GLU A 428 -25.95 -12.82 47.96
N ALA A 429 -27.23 -12.47 47.82
CA ALA A 429 -28.13 -13.10 46.84
C ALA A 429 -27.67 -12.93 45.39
N ALA A 430 -27.06 -11.79 45.03
CA ALA A 430 -26.48 -11.58 43.70
C ALA A 430 -25.23 -12.45 43.47
N ASN A 431 -24.38 -12.63 44.48
CA ASN A 431 -23.18 -13.48 44.40
C ASN A 431 -23.56 -14.97 44.30
N THR A 432 -24.47 -15.45 45.16
CA THR A 432 -24.98 -16.83 45.11
C THR A 432 -25.69 -17.10 43.78
N GLY A 433 -26.53 -16.16 43.32
CA GLY A 433 -27.21 -16.26 42.03
C GLY A 433 -26.27 -16.27 40.82
N PHE A 434 -25.10 -15.64 40.91
CA PHE A 434 -24.05 -15.74 39.88
C PHE A 434 -23.44 -17.14 39.83
N GLN A 435 -23.08 -17.72 40.97
CA GLN A 435 -22.53 -19.08 41.03
C GLN A 435 -23.54 -20.15 40.60
N GLU A 436 -24.80 -20.04 41.03
CA GLU A 436 -25.90 -20.91 40.57
C GLU A 436 -26.07 -20.86 39.05
N LEU A 437 -26.01 -19.67 38.44
CA LEU A 437 -26.12 -19.50 36.98
C LEU A 437 -24.96 -20.20 36.25
N LEU A 438 -23.73 -20.09 36.76
CA LEU A 438 -22.56 -20.78 36.19
C LEU A 438 -22.68 -22.30 36.31
N THR A 439 -23.12 -22.83 37.46
CA THR A 439 -23.32 -24.26 37.67
C THR A 439 -24.41 -24.83 36.76
N GLN A 440 -25.58 -24.17 36.69
CA GLN A 440 -26.68 -24.58 35.82
C GLN A 440 -26.26 -24.60 34.34
N GLY A 441 -25.53 -23.59 33.87
CA GLY A 441 -25.03 -23.57 32.49
C GLY A 441 -23.98 -24.65 32.19
N ARG A 442 -23.11 -24.98 33.15
CA ARG A 442 -22.17 -26.10 33.03
C ARG A 442 -22.91 -27.43 32.91
N GLU A 443 -23.82 -27.72 33.85
CA GLU A 443 -24.66 -28.93 33.79
C GLU A 443 -25.43 -29.05 32.47
N CYS A 444 -25.97 -27.95 31.94
CA CYS A 444 -26.68 -27.96 30.66
C CYS A 444 -25.73 -28.19 29.47
N GLN A 445 -24.50 -27.67 29.51
CA GLN A 445 -23.48 -27.94 28.50
C GLN A 445 -23.03 -29.41 28.56
N ASP A 446 -22.78 -29.96 29.74
CA ASP A 446 -22.36 -31.36 29.93
C ASP A 446 -23.43 -32.33 29.38
N LYS A 447 -24.72 -32.09 29.70
CA LYS A 447 -25.86 -32.86 29.16
C LYS A 447 -25.98 -32.79 27.63
N LEU A 448 -25.54 -31.69 27.00
CA LEU A 448 -25.49 -31.55 25.54
C LEU A 448 -24.28 -32.28 24.93
N GLU A 449 -23.14 -32.32 25.62
CA GLU A 449 -21.93 -33.05 25.15
C GLU A 449 -22.03 -34.57 25.33
N GLU A 450 -22.70 -35.06 26.38
CA GLU A 450 -22.99 -36.49 26.56
C GLU A 450 -23.86 -37.04 25.41
N ALA A 451 -24.79 -36.22 24.90
CA ALA A 451 -25.65 -36.53 23.76
C ALA A 451 -24.89 -36.55 22.40
N GLU A 452 -23.67 -36.01 22.31
CA GLU A 452 -22.88 -36.07 21.07
C GLU A 452 -22.13 -37.42 20.89
N PRO A 453 -22.02 -37.92 19.64
CA PRO A 453 -21.25 -39.11 19.32
C PRO A 453 -19.77 -39.00 19.76
N PRO A 454 -19.13 -40.10 20.22
CA PRO A 454 -17.77 -40.07 20.79
C PRO A 454 -16.70 -39.36 19.94
N GLN A 455 -16.83 -39.40 18.61
CA GLN A 455 -15.90 -38.79 17.65
C GLN A 455 -16.00 -37.26 17.57
N LYS A 456 -17.07 -36.66 18.09
CA LYS A 456 -17.27 -35.20 18.12
C LYS A 456 -17.02 -34.58 19.50
N ARG A 457 -17.03 -35.37 20.58
CA ARG A 457 -16.91 -34.91 21.98
C ARG A 457 -15.65 -34.04 22.17
N ARG A 458 -15.88 -32.72 22.26
CA ARG A 458 -14.84 -31.72 22.53
C ARG A 458 -14.74 -31.54 24.03
N ARG A 459 -13.77 -32.18 24.69
CA ARG A 459 -13.57 -31.98 26.13
C ARG A 459 -13.14 -30.54 26.39
N LEU A 460 -14.10 -29.66 26.69
CA LEU A 460 -13.84 -28.24 26.90
C LEU A 460 -13.13 -28.03 28.24
N GLU A 461 -11.97 -27.38 28.21
CA GLU A 461 -11.37 -26.79 29.42
C GLU A 461 -12.31 -25.64 29.84
N GLY A 462 -13.21 -25.93 30.79
CA GLY A 462 -14.47 -25.22 31.01
C GLY A 462 -14.35 -23.77 31.47
N ARG A 463 -13.92 -22.89 30.55
CA ARG A 463 -13.80 -21.45 30.72
C ARG A 463 -15.08 -20.71 30.30
N VAL A 464 -15.31 -19.57 30.90
CA VAL A 464 -16.44 -18.67 30.59
C VAL A 464 -15.89 -17.27 30.27
N VAL A 465 -16.49 -16.56 29.33
CA VAL A 465 -16.25 -15.11 29.16
C VAL A 465 -17.53 -14.35 29.39
N CYS A 466 -17.52 -13.43 30.35
CA CYS A 466 -18.61 -12.49 30.54
C CYS A 466 -18.57 -11.44 29.42
N SER A 467 -19.61 -11.38 28.61
CA SER A 467 -19.84 -10.30 27.64
C SER A 467 -20.64 -9.21 28.36
N LEU A 468 -20.00 -8.09 28.70
CA LEU A 468 -20.62 -7.00 29.47
C LEU A 468 -21.07 -5.87 28.54
N GLY A 469 -22.34 -5.48 28.60
CA GLY A 469 -22.85 -4.29 27.92
C GLY A 469 -22.18 -3.00 28.42
N ASN A 470 -21.92 -2.07 27.50
CA ASN A 470 -21.22 -0.81 27.76
C ASN A 470 -22.13 0.32 28.32
N GLY A 471 -23.40 0.05 28.62
CA GLY A 471 -24.40 1.06 28.97
C GLY A 471 -24.51 1.45 30.44
N THR A 472 -25.75 1.55 30.92
CA THR A 472 -26.06 2.08 32.27
C THR A 472 -25.65 1.09 33.36
N ALA A 473 -25.00 1.55 34.42
CA ALA A 473 -24.37 0.70 35.45
C ALA A 473 -23.24 -0.22 34.95
N SER A 474 -22.71 -0.03 33.74
CA SER A 474 -21.65 -0.88 33.19
C SER A 474 -20.37 -0.87 34.03
N ARG A 475 -19.94 0.30 34.53
CA ARG A 475 -18.73 0.46 35.36
C ARG A 475 -18.86 -0.22 36.71
N GLU A 476 -20.03 -0.08 37.34
CA GLU A 476 -20.39 -0.72 38.60
C GLU A 476 -20.48 -2.24 38.42
N THR A 477 -21.06 -2.70 37.31
CA THR A 477 -21.12 -4.12 36.94
C THR A 477 -19.74 -4.69 36.64
N GLU A 478 -18.87 -3.92 35.99
CA GLU A 478 -17.46 -4.28 35.76
C GLU A 478 -16.72 -4.43 37.10
N ALA A 479 -16.91 -3.50 38.04
CA ALA A 479 -16.30 -3.56 39.37
C ALA A 479 -16.77 -4.79 40.17
N TRP A 480 -18.08 -5.08 40.16
CA TRP A 480 -18.65 -6.28 40.81
C TRP A 480 -18.21 -7.58 40.13
N LEU A 481 -18.18 -7.64 38.78
CA LEU A 481 -17.62 -8.79 38.06
C LEU A 481 -16.14 -8.99 38.42
N ARG A 482 -15.32 -7.93 38.41
CA ARG A 482 -13.92 -7.97 38.86
C ARG A 482 -13.76 -8.42 40.32
N GLN A 483 -14.79 -8.33 41.16
CA GLN A 483 -14.80 -8.90 42.51
C GLN A 483 -15.10 -10.41 42.49
N GLN A 484 -16.10 -10.87 41.71
CA GLN A 484 -16.35 -12.30 41.53
C GLN A 484 -15.14 -13.02 40.93
N LEU A 485 -14.53 -12.41 39.90
CA LEU A 485 -13.33 -12.93 39.22
C LEU A 485 -12.09 -13.05 40.12
N LYS A 486 -12.06 -12.43 41.31
CA LYS A 486 -10.96 -12.56 42.28
C LYS A 486 -11.12 -13.77 43.22
N GLN A 487 -12.26 -14.43 43.22
CA GLN A 487 -12.46 -15.69 43.97
C GLN A 487 -11.64 -16.78 43.27
N GLN A 488 -10.86 -17.57 44.02
CA GLN A 488 -9.81 -18.42 43.43
C GLN A 488 -10.35 -19.46 42.44
N GLU A 489 -11.52 -20.03 42.70
CA GLU A 489 -12.21 -21.01 41.85
C GLU A 489 -12.70 -20.40 40.51
N VAL A 490 -12.91 -19.08 40.49
CA VAL A 490 -13.42 -18.32 39.33
C VAL A 490 -12.26 -17.74 38.50
N HIS A 491 -11.17 -17.31 39.14
CA HIS A 491 -10.10 -16.52 38.52
C HIS A 491 -9.40 -17.20 37.33
N GLU A 492 -9.15 -18.52 37.41
CA GLU A 492 -8.51 -19.24 36.30
C GLU A 492 -9.50 -19.61 35.18
N SER A 493 -10.78 -19.70 35.50
CA SER A 493 -11.82 -20.19 34.60
C SER A 493 -12.60 -19.07 33.88
N VAL A 494 -12.67 -17.85 34.43
CA VAL A 494 -13.53 -16.79 33.87
C VAL A 494 -12.77 -15.52 33.49
N GLY A 495 -13.04 -15.01 32.29
CA GLY A 495 -12.63 -13.67 31.84
C GLY A 495 -13.85 -12.79 31.55
N TYR A 496 -13.64 -11.56 31.11
CA TYR A 496 -14.71 -10.72 30.55
C TYR A 496 -14.21 -9.83 29.41
N ALA A 497 -15.14 -9.41 28.57
CA ALA A 497 -14.96 -8.40 27.54
C ALA A 497 -16.14 -7.43 27.62
N VAL A 498 -15.87 -6.12 27.52
CA VAL A 498 -16.93 -5.14 27.30
C VAL A 498 -17.30 -5.18 25.82
N VAL A 499 -18.59 -5.31 25.51
CA VAL A 499 -19.14 -5.24 24.16
C VAL A 499 -20.02 -4.01 24.01
N ASP A 500 -20.18 -3.57 22.77
CA ASP A 500 -21.22 -2.58 22.45
C ASP A 500 -22.62 -3.20 22.62
N GLU A 501 -23.48 -2.52 23.38
CA GLU A 501 -24.90 -2.86 23.53
C GLU A 501 -25.82 -2.06 22.58
N SER A 502 -25.28 -1.18 21.72
CA SER A 502 -26.11 -0.34 20.85
C SER A 502 -27.11 -1.16 20.05
N GLY A 503 -28.38 -0.76 20.11
CA GLY A 503 -29.48 -1.47 19.46
C GLY A 503 -29.87 -2.81 20.12
N ALA A 504 -29.27 -3.27 21.23
CA ALA A 504 -29.68 -4.51 21.90
C ALA A 504 -31.11 -4.41 22.47
N SER A 505 -31.50 -3.23 22.95
CA SER A 505 -32.88 -2.90 23.35
C SER A 505 -33.85 -2.81 22.16
N ILE A 506 -33.37 -2.33 21.00
CA ILE A 506 -34.14 -2.29 19.74
C ILE A 506 -34.38 -3.72 19.23
N TYR A 507 -33.35 -4.58 19.30
CA TYR A 507 -33.47 -6.01 19.04
C TYR A 507 -34.44 -6.67 20.03
N SER A 508 -34.28 -6.48 21.33
CA SER A 508 -35.04 -7.23 22.34
C SER A 508 -36.55 -6.94 22.32
N ALA A 509 -36.92 -5.70 21.98
CA ALA A 509 -38.29 -5.27 21.72
C ALA A 509 -38.80 -5.57 20.29
N SER A 510 -37.94 -6.05 19.38
CA SER A 510 -38.32 -6.36 18.00
C SER A 510 -39.25 -7.58 17.90
N LYS A 511 -40.04 -7.62 16.82
CA LYS A 511 -40.83 -8.82 16.45
C LYS A 511 -39.95 -10.04 16.18
N LEU A 512 -38.70 -9.83 15.72
CA LEU A 512 -37.74 -10.92 15.45
C LEU A 512 -37.30 -11.60 16.75
N ALA A 513 -36.84 -10.85 17.75
CA ALA A 513 -36.47 -11.42 19.05
C ALA A 513 -37.67 -12.06 19.78
N GLY A 514 -38.88 -11.54 19.56
CA GLY A 514 -40.12 -12.18 20.00
C GLY A 514 -40.40 -13.54 19.37
N GLY A 515 -39.90 -13.80 18.16
CA GLY A 515 -39.95 -15.09 17.49
C GLY A 515 -38.77 -16.02 17.82
N GLU A 516 -37.55 -15.48 17.95
CA GLU A 516 -36.37 -16.28 18.34
C GLU A 516 -36.43 -16.78 19.79
N LEU A 517 -36.96 -15.97 20.70
CA LEU A 517 -36.88 -16.19 22.16
C LEU A 517 -38.26 -15.97 22.82
N PRO A 518 -39.31 -16.73 22.41
CA PRO A 518 -40.70 -16.48 22.84
C PRO A 518 -40.92 -16.75 24.34
N HIS A 519 -40.16 -17.68 24.92
CA HIS A 519 -40.23 -18.03 26.35
C HIS A 519 -39.43 -17.09 27.26
N LEU A 520 -38.64 -16.17 26.70
CA LEU A 520 -37.92 -15.14 27.46
C LEU A 520 -38.68 -13.81 27.36
N ASP A 521 -38.62 -13.02 28.43
CA ASP A 521 -39.14 -11.65 28.44
C ASP A 521 -38.24 -10.68 27.63
N VAL A 522 -38.78 -9.48 27.37
CA VAL A 522 -38.15 -8.44 26.56
C VAL A 522 -36.81 -7.95 27.16
N SER A 523 -36.58 -8.05 28.47
CA SER A 523 -35.31 -7.63 29.07
C SER A 523 -34.23 -8.71 28.94
N MET A 524 -34.55 -9.97 29.22
CA MET A 524 -33.58 -11.07 29.10
C MET A 524 -33.09 -11.31 27.66
N ARG A 525 -33.91 -11.01 26.65
CA ARG A 525 -33.49 -11.03 25.23
C ARG A 525 -32.34 -10.07 24.92
N GLY A 526 -32.22 -8.94 25.64
CA GLY A 526 -31.10 -8.00 25.51
C GLY A 526 -29.78 -8.64 25.94
N ALA A 527 -29.78 -9.32 27.08
CA ALA A 527 -28.63 -10.07 27.60
C ALA A 527 -28.19 -11.21 26.64
N VAL A 528 -29.14 -11.91 26.00
CA VAL A 528 -28.83 -12.93 24.97
C VAL A 528 -28.16 -12.30 23.74
N SER A 529 -28.59 -11.10 23.32
CA SER A 529 -27.94 -10.37 22.22
C SER A 529 -26.51 -9.96 22.58
N ILE A 530 -26.31 -9.38 23.77
CA ILE A 530 -24.99 -9.03 24.32
C ILE A 530 -24.08 -10.27 24.41
N ALA A 531 -24.60 -11.43 24.80
CA ALA A 531 -23.87 -12.69 24.79
C ALA A 531 -23.44 -13.08 23.35
N ARG A 532 -24.38 -13.11 22.40
CA ARG A 532 -24.13 -13.55 21.02
C ARG A 532 -23.18 -12.63 20.24
N ARG A 533 -23.20 -11.32 20.53
CA ARG A 533 -22.24 -10.34 19.98
C ARG A 533 -20.78 -10.71 20.25
N LEU A 534 -20.47 -11.43 21.34
CA LEU A 534 -19.11 -11.88 21.64
C LEU A 534 -18.72 -13.16 20.87
N LEU A 535 -19.69 -13.96 20.41
CA LEU A 535 -19.45 -15.14 19.57
C LEU A 535 -19.25 -14.74 18.10
N ASP A 536 -20.21 -14.00 17.55
CA ASP A 536 -20.19 -13.50 16.17
C ASP A 536 -20.98 -12.17 16.14
N PRO A 537 -20.27 -11.02 16.17
CA PRO A 537 -20.90 -9.70 16.09
C PRO A 537 -21.77 -9.52 14.84
N LEU A 538 -21.37 -10.05 13.68
CA LEU A 538 -22.07 -9.84 12.42
C LEU A 538 -23.42 -10.56 12.41
N SER A 539 -23.44 -11.82 12.88
CA SER A 539 -24.64 -12.65 12.94
C SER A 539 -25.77 -12.08 13.82
N GLU A 540 -25.40 -11.25 14.81
CA GLU A 540 -26.33 -10.69 15.80
C GLU A 540 -26.63 -9.21 15.51
N LEU A 541 -25.67 -8.43 14.99
CA LEU A 541 -25.90 -7.04 14.57
C LEU A 541 -26.77 -6.93 13.31
N VAL A 542 -26.72 -7.90 12.39
CA VAL A 542 -27.59 -7.92 11.19
C VAL A 542 -29.10 -8.06 11.51
N LYS A 543 -29.44 -8.37 12.76
CA LYS A 543 -30.82 -8.44 13.28
C LYS A 543 -31.40 -7.06 13.65
N ILE A 544 -30.62 -6.00 13.48
CA ILE A 544 -30.87 -4.64 13.96
C ILE A 544 -30.94 -3.70 12.76
N ASP A 545 -31.71 -2.62 12.84
CA ASP A 545 -31.60 -1.53 11.85
C ASP A 545 -30.16 -0.96 11.90
N PRO A 546 -29.43 -0.88 10.77
CA PRO A 546 -28.06 -0.35 10.75
C PRO A 546 -27.94 1.05 11.36
N ARG A 547 -29.01 1.85 11.33
CA ARG A 547 -29.06 3.21 11.92
C ARG A 547 -29.14 3.21 13.45
N SER A 548 -29.44 2.06 14.07
CA SER A 548 -29.53 1.88 15.52
C SER A 548 -28.29 1.24 16.15
N ILE A 549 -27.27 0.92 15.34
CA ILE A 549 -25.95 0.48 15.80
C ILE A 549 -25.06 1.72 15.92
N GLY A 550 -24.44 1.96 17.08
CA GLY A 550 -23.69 3.19 17.37
C GLY A 550 -22.31 3.24 16.71
N VAL A 551 -22.25 3.61 15.44
CA VAL A 551 -21.01 3.70 14.64
C VAL A 551 -20.35 5.10 14.67
N GLY A 552 -20.97 6.13 15.26
CA GLY A 552 -20.34 7.45 15.40
C GLY A 552 -21.08 8.43 16.32
N LEU A 553 -20.34 9.39 16.89
CA LEU A 553 -20.88 10.40 17.82
C LEU A 553 -21.98 11.27 17.17
N TYR A 554 -21.73 11.73 15.94
CA TYR A 554 -22.66 12.56 15.15
C TYR A 554 -23.55 11.73 14.22
N GLN A 555 -23.80 10.46 14.57
CA GLN A 555 -24.56 9.54 13.74
C GLN A 555 -26.00 10.00 13.47
N HIS A 556 -26.58 10.80 14.37
CA HIS A 556 -27.92 11.36 14.19
C HIS A 556 -27.93 12.66 13.37
N ASP A 557 -26.77 13.29 13.15
CA ASP A 557 -26.61 14.60 12.51
C ASP A 557 -26.15 14.52 11.04
N VAL A 558 -25.66 13.35 10.59
CA VAL A 558 -25.31 13.10 9.18
C VAL A 558 -26.55 12.81 8.32
N ASP A 559 -26.39 12.78 7.00
CA ASP A 559 -27.43 12.33 6.07
C ASP A 559 -27.85 10.88 6.39
N GLN A 560 -29.01 10.74 7.04
CA GLN A 560 -29.55 9.45 7.49
C GLN A 560 -29.88 8.49 6.35
N LYS A 561 -30.16 9.01 5.15
CA LYS A 561 -30.46 8.19 3.97
C LYS A 561 -29.17 7.62 3.41
N ARG A 562 -28.17 8.47 3.15
CA ARG A 562 -26.86 8.02 2.68
C ARG A 562 -26.20 7.10 3.71
N LEU A 563 -26.27 7.42 5.00
CA LEU A 563 -25.78 6.54 6.08
C LEU A 563 -26.43 5.16 6.02
N HIS A 564 -27.76 5.08 5.87
CA HIS A 564 -28.46 3.81 5.75
C HIS A 564 -28.05 3.04 4.48
N GLU A 565 -27.91 3.72 3.34
CA GLU A 565 -27.49 3.11 2.07
C GLU A 565 -26.06 2.55 2.14
N GLU A 566 -25.11 3.29 2.72
CA GLU A 566 -23.71 2.88 2.86
C GLU A 566 -23.56 1.74 3.90
N LEU A 567 -24.20 1.86 5.08
CA LEU A 567 -24.13 0.82 6.12
C LEU A 567 -24.84 -0.47 5.70
N ARG A 568 -25.99 -0.38 5.03
CA ARG A 568 -26.70 -1.54 4.46
C ARG A 568 -25.99 -2.14 3.24
N GLY A 569 -25.01 -1.45 2.67
CA GLY A 569 -24.06 -2.01 1.71
C GLY A 569 -22.89 -2.75 2.37
N ALA A 570 -22.65 -2.54 3.66
CA ALA A 570 -21.53 -3.10 4.43
C ALA A 570 -21.92 -4.26 5.37
N MET A 571 -23.22 -4.45 5.62
CA MET A 571 -23.84 -5.54 6.40
C MET A 571 -24.55 -6.55 5.49
#